data_AF-A0A3N2JTC4-F1
#
_entry.id   AF-A0A3N2JTC4-F1
#
_cell.length_a   1.000
_cell.length_b   1.000
_cell.length_c   1.000
_cell.angle_alpha   90.00
_cell.angle_beta   90.00
_cell.angle_gamma   90.00
#
_symmetry.space_group_name_H-M   'P 1'
#
loop_
_entity.id
_entity.type
_entity.pdbx_description
1 polymer ?
#
loop_
_entity_poly.entity_id
_entity_poly.type
_entity_poly.pdbx_seq_one_letter_code
_entity_poly.pdbx_strand_id
1 'polypeptide(L)'
;MDVEVQEKDAVKSASGDADRLRLWLEGERAVAGARDLLLETGADVELASRVSLGIDAAVFVSEDDVEGTVSQIGGHRVVRYDGALEIAGGELCLFDDMIVQTEGYATAPYVSISVPTAFAVVDELDLAALRADLAAARATGVLPAYLTTALATVVDQRRWLEPLLPDDDAPRRLLLCADGTLRDGPGGRVVSADGSIDPSHHVPPAEDAGEIARFLGAAKVVRALRARLGREVSVAGYDGKVGSVGAGRTDSVFVASDDASSYVVDIATSRIDRVPDAVATVVEQTLCARAGTGDGGDAGRAPEGSERVLEALALERFLPASADRAL
;
A
#
# COMPACT_ATOMS: atom_id res chain seq x y z
N MET A 1 -23.96 -33.01 3.15
CA MET A 1 -22.50 -32.87 3.15
C MET A 1 -22.03 -31.87 2.09
N ASP A 2 -22.75 -31.70 0.99
CA ASP A 2 -22.35 -30.76 -0.10
C ASP A 2 -22.59 -29.27 0.19
N VAL A 3 -23.57 -28.90 1.02
CA VAL A 3 -23.87 -27.49 1.35
C VAL A 3 -22.77 -26.85 2.21
N GLU A 4 -22.21 -27.59 3.17
CA GLU A 4 -21.19 -27.06 4.09
C GLU A 4 -19.81 -26.86 3.41
N VAL A 5 -19.54 -27.57 2.32
CA VAL A 5 -18.32 -27.40 1.52
C VAL A 5 -18.45 -26.16 0.62
N GLN A 6 -19.62 -25.96 -0.01
CA GLN A 6 -19.88 -24.78 -0.84
C GLN A 6 -19.84 -23.47 -0.04
N GLU A 7 -20.35 -23.48 1.20
CA GLU A 7 -20.32 -22.30 2.07
C GLU A 7 -18.90 -21.92 2.50
N LYS A 8 -18.04 -22.90 2.83
CA LYS A 8 -16.64 -22.65 3.20
C LYS A 8 -15.81 -22.11 2.03
N ASP A 9 -16.04 -22.63 0.81
CA ASP A 9 -15.35 -22.14 -0.39
C ASP A 9 -15.80 -20.72 -0.76
N ALA A 10 -17.08 -20.39 -0.58
CA ALA A 10 -17.60 -19.03 -0.79
C ALA A 10 -17.02 -18.01 0.20
N VAL A 11 -16.97 -18.34 1.50
CA VAL A 11 -16.38 -17.46 2.53
C VAL A 11 -14.89 -17.23 2.29
N LYS A 12 -14.15 -18.28 1.91
CA LYS A 12 -12.72 -18.16 1.58
C LYS A 12 -12.49 -17.33 0.31
N SER A 13 -13.39 -17.45 -0.67
CA SER A 13 -13.37 -16.62 -1.88
C SER A 13 -13.59 -15.14 -1.54
N ALA A 14 -14.61 -14.83 -0.73
CA ALA A 14 -14.98 -13.47 -0.34
C ALA A 14 -13.86 -12.76 0.45
N SER A 15 -13.25 -13.45 1.42
CA SER A 15 -12.08 -12.92 2.15
C SER A 15 -10.90 -12.62 1.21
N GLY A 16 -10.68 -13.47 0.21
CA GLY A 16 -9.62 -13.24 -0.78
C GLY A 16 -9.91 -12.05 -1.71
N ASP A 17 -11.18 -11.83 -2.06
CA ASP A 17 -11.59 -10.69 -2.90
C ASP A 17 -11.52 -9.36 -2.16
N ALA A 18 -11.89 -9.36 -0.88
CA ALA A 18 -11.72 -8.23 0.02
C ALA A 18 -10.25 -7.79 0.12
N ASP A 19 -9.35 -8.74 0.34
CA ASP A 19 -7.91 -8.46 0.39
C ASP A 19 -7.37 -7.98 -0.96
N ARG A 20 -7.86 -8.53 -2.08
CA ARG A 20 -7.50 -8.04 -3.41
C ARG A 20 -7.95 -6.60 -3.62
N LEU A 21 -9.19 -6.23 -3.25
CA LEU A 21 -9.66 -4.85 -3.36
C LEU A 21 -8.83 -3.92 -2.47
N ARG A 22 -8.49 -4.33 -1.24
CA ARG A 22 -7.62 -3.55 -0.35
C ARG A 22 -6.25 -3.31 -0.99
N LEU A 23 -5.62 -4.35 -1.54
CA LEU A 23 -4.33 -4.24 -2.22
C LEU A 23 -4.44 -3.36 -3.48
N TRP A 24 -5.55 -3.49 -4.22
CA TRP A 24 -5.86 -2.61 -5.34
C TRP A 24 -5.99 -1.16 -4.88
N LEU A 25 -6.72 -0.85 -3.81
CA LEU A 25 -6.81 0.53 -3.30
C LEU A 25 -5.43 1.08 -2.89
N GLU A 26 -4.61 0.26 -2.23
CA GLU A 26 -3.23 0.63 -1.83
C GLU A 26 -2.25 0.81 -3.00
N GLY A 27 -2.54 0.28 -4.17
CA GLY A 27 -1.58 0.28 -5.29
C GLY A 27 -0.61 -0.87 -5.33
N GLU A 28 -0.91 -1.95 -4.62
CA GLU A 28 -0.14 -3.18 -4.63
C GLU A 28 -0.73 -4.20 -5.62
N ARG A 29 0.03 -5.27 -5.88
CA ARG A 29 -0.44 -6.44 -6.63
C ARG A 29 -0.80 -7.54 -5.64
N ALA A 30 -1.93 -8.20 -5.86
CA ALA A 30 -2.24 -9.43 -5.15
C ALA A 30 -1.46 -10.63 -5.70
N VAL A 31 -1.17 -10.65 -7.00
CA VAL A 31 -0.46 -11.75 -7.68
C VAL A 31 0.69 -11.21 -8.50
N ALA A 32 1.87 -11.83 -8.37
CA ALA A 32 3.05 -11.47 -9.14
C ALA A 32 2.79 -11.69 -10.64
N GLY A 33 3.04 -10.66 -11.46
CA GLY A 33 2.82 -10.72 -12.91
C GLY A 33 1.37 -10.51 -13.35
N ALA A 34 0.41 -10.43 -12.42
CA ALA A 34 -0.97 -10.04 -12.71
C ALA A 34 -1.19 -8.54 -12.46
N ARG A 35 -2.22 -7.98 -13.10
CA ARG A 35 -2.72 -6.63 -12.91
C ARG A 35 -4.22 -6.71 -12.69
N ASP A 36 -4.63 -6.51 -11.46
CA ASP A 36 -6.06 -6.47 -11.15
C ASP A 36 -6.66 -5.20 -11.80
N LEU A 37 -7.81 -5.35 -12.45
CA LEU A 37 -8.51 -4.30 -13.18
C LEU A 37 -9.80 -3.95 -12.45
N LEU A 38 -10.06 -2.67 -12.21
CA LEU A 38 -11.38 -2.18 -11.80
C LEU A 38 -12.02 -1.45 -12.97
N LEU A 39 -13.24 -1.84 -13.31
CA LEU A 39 -14.07 -1.16 -14.29
C LEU A 39 -14.96 -0.17 -13.56
N GLU A 40 -14.84 1.12 -13.85
CA GLU A 40 -15.80 2.11 -13.36
C GLU A 40 -17.19 1.84 -13.96
N THR A 41 -18.24 2.17 -13.24
CA THR A 41 -19.62 1.99 -13.72
C THR A 41 -19.81 2.72 -15.06
N GLY A 42 -20.22 1.97 -16.10
CA GLY A 42 -20.37 2.49 -17.46
C GLY A 42 -19.11 2.44 -18.33
N ALA A 43 -18.00 1.85 -17.84
CA ALA A 43 -16.81 1.59 -18.64
C ALA A 43 -17.07 0.58 -19.78
N ASP A 44 -16.33 0.72 -20.88
CA ASP A 44 -16.43 -0.16 -22.04
C ASP A 44 -15.80 -1.53 -21.76
N VAL A 45 -16.64 -2.54 -21.53
CA VAL A 45 -16.23 -3.93 -21.31
C VAL A 45 -15.44 -4.50 -22.50
N GLU A 46 -15.74 -4.07 -23.74
CA GLU A 46 -15.01 -4.54 -24.92
C GLU A 46 -13.57 -4.01 -24.92
N LEU A 47 -13.36 -2.81 -24.40
CA LEU A 47 -12.02 -2.27 -24.20
C LEU A 47 -11.28 -3.05 -23.10
N ALA A 48 -11.96 -3.42 -22.01
CA ALA A 48 -11.39 -4.21 -20.94
C ALA A 48 -10.83 -5.56 -21.43
N SER A 49 -11.51 -6.22 -22.39
CA SER A 49 -11.05 -7.50 -22.94
C SER A 49 -9.76 -7.40 -23.78
N ARG A 50 -9.34 -6.18 -24.13
CA ARG A 50 -8.10 -5.92 -24.89
C ARG A 50 -6.90 -5.61 -23.99
N VAL A 51 -7.13 -5.44 -22.69
CA VAL A 51 -6.10 -5.09 -21.72
C VAL A 51 -5.32 -6.34 -21.32
N SER A 52 -3.99 -6.24 -21.32
CA SER A 52 -3.14 -7.34 -20.84
C SER A 52 -3.08 -7.38 -19.31
N LEU A 53 -3.83 -8.32 -18.71
CA LEU A 53 -3.97 -8.46 -17.25
C LEU A 53 -3.02 -9.48 -16.61
N GLY A 54 -2.49 -10.43 -17.38
CA GLY A 54 -1.69 -11.53 -16.83
C GLY A 54 -2.55 -12.63 -16.17
N ILE A 55 -1.90 -13.73 -15.77
CA ILE A 55 -2.57 -14.91 -15.22
C ILE A 55 -3.08 -14.60 -13.80
N ASP A 56 -4.26 -15.11 -13.46
CA ASP A 56 -4.91 -14.96 -12.14
C ASP A 56 -5.26 -13.53 -11.72
N ALA A 57 -5.31 -12.59 -12.67
CA ALA A 57 -5.87 -11.26 -12.44
C ALA A 57 -7.35 -11.33 -12.07
N ALA A 58 -7.76 -10.44 -11.17
CA ALA A 58 -9.15 -10.15 -10.85
C ALA A 58 -9.63 -8.95 -11.65
N VAL A 59 -10.90 -9.00 -12.07
CA VAL A 59 -11.62 -7.88 -12.68
C VAL A 59 -12.80 -7.52 -11.79
N PHE A 60 -12.72 -6.35 -11.16
CA PHE A 60 -13.80 -5.77 -10.37
C PHE A 60 -14.78 -5.06 -11.31
N VAL A 61 -16.05 -5.44 -11.23
CA VAL A 61 -17.09 -4.96 -12.14
C VAL A 61 -18.38 -4.68 -11.39
N SER A 62 -19.10 -3.63 -11.81
CA SER A 62 -20.44 -3.33 -11.30
C SER A 62 -21.37 -4.54 -11.48
N GLU A 63 -22.30 -4.74 -10.53
CA GLU A 63 -23.30 -5.81 -10.57
C GLU A 63 -24.08 -5.85 -11.90
N ASP A 64 -24.39 -4.67 -12.46
CA ASP A 64 -25.13 -4.54 -13.72
C ASP A 64 -24.33 -5.06 -14.95
N ASP A 65 -23.00 -5.10 -14.86
CA ASP A 65 -22.10 -5.41 -15.99
C ASP A 65 -21.46 -6.81 -15.90
N VAL A 66 -21.79 -7.60 -14.87
CA VAL A 66 -21.18 -8.92 -14.62
C VAL A 66 -21.36 -9.89 -15.80
N GLU A 67 -22.59 -10.05 -16.30
CA GLU A 67 -22.89 -11.03 -17.37
C GLU A 67 -22.15 -10.70 -18.66
N GLY A 68 -22.15 -9.41 -19.04
CA GLY A 68 -21.42 -8.91 -20.21
C GLY A 68 -19.93 -9.13 -20.06
N THR A 69 -19.39 -8.85 -18.88
CA THR A 69 -17.96 -8.96 -18.58
C THR A 69 -17.48 -10.40 -18.61
N VAL A 70 -18.15 -11.32 -17.90
CA VAL A 70 -17.79 -12.75 -17.86
C VAL A 70 -17.67 -13.34 -19.27
N SER A 71 -18.52 -12.92 -20.21
CA SER A 71 -18.48 -13.40 -21.60
C SER A 71 -17.26 -12.92 -22.39
N GLN A 72 -16.64 -11.81 -22.00
CA GLN A 72 -15.58 -11.14 -22.76
C GLN A 72 -14.17 -11.34 -22.18
N ILE A 73 -14.01 -11.32 -20.85
CA ILE A 73 -12.69 -11.37 -20.18
C ILE A 73 -12.21 -12.80 -19.87
N GLY A 74 -12.68 -13.78 -20.63
CA GLY A 74 -12.63 -15.22 -20.32
C GLY A 74 -11.38 -15.72 -19.58
N GLY A 75 -11.61 -16.46 -18.49
CA GLY A 75 -10.56 -17.10 -17.68
C GLY A 75 -10.04 -16.26 -16.51
N HIS A 76 -10.33 -14.95 -16.48
CA HIS A 76 -10.04 -14.10 -15.33
C HIS A 76 -11.11 -14.25 -14.23
N ARG A 77 -10.71 -13.96 -12.99
CA ARG A 77 -11.63 -13.94 -11.85
C ARG A 77 -12.47 -12.67 -11.91
N VAL A 78 -13.80 -12.82 -11.95
CA VAL A 78 -14.72 -11.68 -11.94
C VAL A 78 -15.21 -11.46 -10.51
N VAL A 79 -15.04 -10.24 -10.00
CA VAL A 79 -15.47 -9.84 -8.67
C VAL A 79 -16.54 -8.77 -8.82
N ARG A 80 -17.77 -9.09 -8.42
CA ARG A 80 -18.88 -8.12 -8.47
C ARG A 80 -18.72 -7.09 -7.36
N TYR A 81 -19.05 -5.84 -7.66
CA TYR A 81 -19.26 -4.80 -6.67
C TYR A 81 -20.55 -4.03 -6.97
N ASP A 82 -21.13 -3.40 -5.94
CA ASP A 82 -22.18 -2.38 -6.05
C ASP A 82 -21.64 -1.03 -5.53
N GLY A 83 -22.26 0.07 -5.95
CA GLY A 83 -21.87 1.44 -5.60
C GLY A 83 -20.98 2.11 -6.64
N ALA A 84 -20.21 3.11 -6.20
CA ALA A 84 -19.39 3.94 -7.06
C ALA A 84 -18.02 4.20 -6.41
N LEU A 85 -16.96 4.08 -7.21
CA LEU A 85 -15.60 4.43 -6.80
C LEU A 85 -15.41 5.95 -6.89
N GLU A 86 -16.11 6.69 -6.03
CA GLU A 86 -15.83 8.12 -5.82
C GLU A 86 -14.71 8.25 -4.79
N ILE A 87 -13.51 8.62 -5.23
CA ILE A 87 -12.29 8.56 -4.41
C ILE A 87 -12.34 9.42 -3.14
N ALA A 88 -13.23 10.41 -3.09
CA ALA A 88 -13.55 11.17 -1.88
C ALA A 88 -15.06 11.28 -1.71
N GLY A 89 -15.65 10.40 -0.89
CA GLY A 89 -17.07 10.35 -0.56
C GLY A 89 -17.84 9.15 -1.16
N GLY A 90 -17.13 8.16 -1.69
CA GLY A 90 -17.72 6.97 -2.32
C GLY A 90 -17.92 5.80 -1.37
N GLU A 91 -18.69 4.83 -1.85
CA GLU A 91 -18.93 3.56 -1.17
C GLU A 91 -18.93 2.44 -2.20
N LEU A 92 -18.21 1.37 -1.89
CA LEU A 92 -18.17 0.13 -2.65
C LEU A 92 -18.63 -1.01 -1.76
N CYS A 93 -19.60 -1.77 -2.25
CA CYS A 93 -20.05 -3.00 -1.62
C CYS A 93 -19.50 -4.19 -2.42
N LEU A 94 -18.61 -4.99 -1.84
CA LEU A 94 -18.31 -6.31 -2.39
C LEU A 94 -19.29 -7.32 -1.81
N PHE A 95 -19.96 -8.03 -2.70
CA PHE A 95 -21.02 -8.97 -2.33
C PHE A 95 -22.10 -8.28 -1.47
N ASP A 96 -22.64 -8.97 -0.45
CA ASP A 96 -23.75 -8.48 0.36
C ASP A 96 -23.30 -8.05 1.78
N ASP A 97 -22.00 -8.16 2.11
CA ASP A 97 -21.51 -8.11 3.49
C ASP A 97 -20.23 -7.28 3.71
N MET A 98 -19.52 -6.88 2.66
CA MET A 98 -18.35 -6.01 2.81
C MET A 98 -18.55 -4.64 2.17
N ILE A 99 -18.56 -3.61 3.01
CA ILE A 99 -18.61 -2.21 2.59
C ILE A 99 -17.22 -1.60 2.75
N VAL A 100 -16.75 -0.91 1.71
CA VAL A 100 -15.53 -0.09 1.72
C VAL A 100 -15.91 1.34 1.42
N GLN A 101 -15.55 2.24 2.32
CA GLN A 101 -15.76 3.68 2.16
C GLN A 101 -14.49 4.35 1.64
N THR A 102 -14.64 5.32 0.75
CA THR A 102 -13.54 6.16 0.25
C THR A 102 -13.77 7.59 0.72
N GLU A 103 -12.76 8.20 1.31
CA GLU A 103 -12.87 9.51 1.96
C GLU A 103 -11.66 10.39 1.59
N GLY A 104 -11.86 11.70 1.54
CA GLY A 104 -10.73 12.64 1.43
C GLY A 104 -9.87 12.58 2.70
N TYR A 105 -8.55 12.60 2.55
CA TYR A 105 -7.63 12.49 3.69
C TYR A 105 -7.87 13.58 4.74
N ALA A 106 -8.21 14.82 4.32
CA ALA A 106 -8.50 15.92 5.23
C ALA A 106 -9.73 15.67 6.13
N THR A 107 -10.61 14.73 5.77
CA THR A 107 -11.78 14.37 6.60
C THR A 107 -11.44 13.33 7.67
N ALA A 108 -10.31 12.63 7.56
CA ALA A 108 -9.95 11.49 8.41
C ALA A 108 -10.03 11.76 9.94
N PRO A 109 -9.65 12.94 10.47
CA PRO A 109 -9.80 13.25 11.90
C PRO A 109 -11.25 13.33 12.39
N TYR A 110 -12.21 13.46 11.48
CA TYR A 110 -13.63 13.66 11.77
C TYR A 110 -14.49 12.42 11.47
N VAL A 111 -13.93 11.41 10.81
CA VAL A 111 -14.62 10.18 10.43
C VAL A 111 -14.50 9.13 11.53
N SER A 112 -15.62 8.53 11.92
CA SER A 112 -15.62 7.34 12.78
C SER A 112 -15.46 6.09 11.92
N ILE A 113 -14.25 5.54 11.91
CA ILE A 113 -13.92 4.34 11.12
C ILE A 113 -14.56 3.12 11.78
N SER A 114 -15.68 2.67 11.23
CA SER A 114 -16.44 1.49 11.68
C SER A 114 -16.48 0.36 10.64
N VAL A 115 -16.13 0.68 9.40
CA VAL A 115 -15.98 -0.23 8.26
C VAL A 115 -14.61 0.00 7.62
N PRO A 116 -14.13 -0.88 6.72
CA PRO A 116 -12.98 -0.57 5.89
C PRO A 116 -13.10 0.81 5.23
N THR A 117 -12.10 1.67 5.43
CA THR A 117 -12.06 3.04 4.90
C THR A 117 -10.73 3.29 4.19
N ALA A 118 -10.77 3.80 2.96
CA ALA A 118 -9.59 4.20 2.20
C ALA A 118 -9.54 5.73 2.08
N PHE A 119 -8.51 6.34 2.66
CA PHE A 119 -8.32 7.78 2.58
C PHE A 119 -7.52 8.15 1.33
N ALA A 120 -8.02 9.09 0.54
CA ALA A 120 -7.37 9.56 -0.66
C ALA A 120 -6.84 10.98 -0.50
N VAL A 121 -5.69 11.23 -1.10
CA VAL A 121 -5.11 12.58 -1.18
C VAL A 121 -5.37 13.09 -2.58
N VAL A 122 -6.49 13.80 -2.77
CA VAL A 122 -6.96 14.20 -4.10
C VAL A 122 -6.72 15.67 -4.42
N ASP A 123 -6.53 16.50 -3.39
CA ASP A 123 -6.31 17.94 -3.56
C ASP A 123 -5.24 18.52 -2.61
N GLU A 124 -5.04 19.83 -2.70
CA GLU A 124 -4.09 20.56 -1.85
C GLU A 124 -4.48 20.59 -0.37
N LEU A 125 -5.78 20.50 -0.06
CA LEU A 125 -6.25 20.49 1.33
C LEU A 125 -5.89 19.15 1.99
N ASP A 126 -6.10 18.04 1.28
CA ASP A 126 -5.68 16.71 1.71
C ASP A 126 -4.17 16.64 1.90
N LEU A 127 -3.40 17.18 0.95
CA LEU A 127 -1.94 17.18 1.03
C LEU A 127 -1.45 18.04 2.21
N ALA A 128 -2.08 19.19 2.46
CA ALA A 128 -1.78 20.02 3.62
C ALA A 128 -2.11 19.31 4.94
N ALA A 129 -3.21 18.57 5.01
CA ALA A 129 -3.58 17.76 6.18
C ALA A 129 -2.53 16.65 6.43
N LEU A 130 -2.14 15.91 5.38
CA LEU A 130 -1.10 14.88 5.46
C LEU A 130 0.23 15.43 5.99
N ARG A 131 0.63 16.62 5.50
CA ARG A 131 1.83 17.32 5.99
C ARG A 131 1.71 17.74 7.45
N ALA A 132 0.52 18.18 7.87
CA ALA A 132 0.27 18.55 9.26
C ALA A 132 0.40 17.33 10.19
N ASP A 133 -0.12 16.16 9.79
CA ASP A 133 0.05 14.93 10.57
C ASP A 133 1.49 14.44 10.61
N LEU A 134 2.20 14.51 9.48
CA LEU A 134 3.63 14.23 9.42
C LEU A 134 4.40 15.10 10.43
N ALA A 135 4.14 16.41 10.43
CA ALA A 135 4.76 17.35 11.36
C ALA A 135 4.39 17.05 12.82
N ALA A 136 3.12 16.76 13.09
CA ALA A 136 2.63 16.41 14.42
C ALA A 136 3.24 15.10 14.93
N ALA A 137 3.31 14.07 14.09
CA ALA A 137 3.91 12.78 14.44
C ALA A 137 5.41 12.90 14.73
N ARG A 138 6.13 13.74 13.99
CA ARG A 138 7.53 14.07 14.28
C ARG A 138 7.68 14.81 15.61
N ALA A 139 6.81 15.77 15.90
CA ALA A 139 6.89 16.57 17.12
C ALA A 139 6.51 15.77 18.37
N THR A 140 5.52 14.87 18.26
CA THR A 140 4.91 14.18 19.41
C THR A 140 5.36 12.74 19.56
N GLY A 141 5.87 12.12 18.50
CA GLY A 141 6.10 10.69 18.45
C GLY A 141 4.81 9.87 18.43
N VAL A 142 3.72 10.41 17.87
CA VAL A 142 2.43 9.74 17.80
C VAL A 142 1.90 9.80 16.38
N LEU A 143 1.72 8.63 15.74
CA LEU A 143 1.06 8.53 14.45
C LEU A 143 -0.47 8.66 14.63
N PRO A 144 -1.19 9.27 13.67
CA PRO A 144 -2.64 9.35 13.74
C PRO A 144 -3.30 7.97 13.84
N ALA A 145 -4.30 7.84 14.73
CA ALA A 145 -4.99 6.58 14.98
C ALA A 145 -5.67 6.02 13.71
N TYR A 146 -6.24 6.91 12.89
CA TYR A 146 -6.89 6.55 11.63
C TYR A 146 -5.93 6.04 10.56
N LEU A 147 -4.61 6.24 10.66
CA LEU A 147 -3.65 5.61 9.74
C LEU A 147 -3.11 4.27 10.24
N THR A 148 -3.27 4.01 11.54
CA THR A 148 -2.66 2.87 12.22
C THR A 148 -3.68 1.80 12.63
N THR A 149 -4.97 2.05 12.42
CA THR A 149 -6.03 1.04 12.54
C THR A 149 -6.04 0.08 11.35
N ALA A 150 -6.37 -1.19 11.57
CA ALA A 150 -6.43 -2.21 10.52
C ALA A 150 -7.57 -1.98 9.51
N LEU A 151 -8.59 -1.21 9.91
CA LEU A 151 -9.73 -0.86 9.05
C LEU A 151 -9.42 0.28 8.07
N ALA A 152 -8.24 0.91 8.16
CA ALA A 152 -7.92 2.05 7.32
C ALA A 152 -6.75 1.77 6.39
N THR A 153 -6.84 2.33 5.20
CA THR A 153 -5.73 2.38 4.25
C THR A 153 -5.68 3.72 3.53
N VAL A 154 -4.67 3.90 2.67
CA VAL A 154 -4.51 5.10 1.85
C VAL A 154 -4.63 4.70 0.39
N VAL A 155 -5.49 5.37 -0.37
CA VAL A 155 -5.61 5.17 -1.81
C VAL A 155 -4.30 5.56 -2.48
N ASP A 156 -3.81 4.73 -3.40
CA ASP A 156 -2.51 4.92 -4.06
C ASP A 156 -1.34 4.98 -3.07
N GLN A 157 -1.45 4.34 -1.89
CA GLN A 157 -0.37 4.35 -0.88
C GLN A 157 0.99 3.99 -1.47
N ARG A 158 1.06 3.01 -2.39
CA ARG A 158 2.31 2.62 -3.04
C ARG A 158 2.96 3.78 -3.80
N ARG A 159 2.18 4.59 -4.51
CA ARG A 159 2.69 5.78 -5.21
C ARG A 159 3.38 6.72 -4.23
N TRP A 160 2.76 6.94 -3.08
CA TRP A 160 3.36 7.75 -2.01
C TRP A 160 4.61 7.12 -1.40
N LEU A 161 4.77 5.79 -1.50
CA LEU A 161 5.93 5.06 -1.03
C LEU A 161 7.03 4.90 -2.09
N GLU A 162 6.81 5.32 -3.34
CA GLU A 162 7.79 5.22 -4.44
C GLU A 162 9.21 5.63 -4.04
N PRO A 163 9.45 6.74 -3.32
CA PRO A 163 10.80 7.13 -2.91
C PRO A 163 11.56 6.10 -2.05
N LEU A 164 10.85 5.13 -1.46
CA LEU A 164 11.42 4.08 -0.62
C LEU A 164 11.45 2.73 -1.32
N LEU A 165 10.74 2.57 -2.43
CA LEU A 165 10.53 1.29 -3.07
C LEU A 165 11.42 1.15 -4.32
N PRO A 166 11.74 -0.08 -4.73
CA PRO A 166 12.36 -0.29 -6.03
C PRO A 166 11.47 0.28 -7.15
N ASP A 167 12.13 0.85 -8.15
CA ASP A 167 11.46 1.28 -9.38
C ASP A 167 10.67 0.11 -9.99
N ASP A 168 9.48 0.42 -10.49
CA ASP A 168 8.65 -0.53 -11.22
C ASP A 168 8.36 0.04 -12.60
N ASP A 169 8.73 -0.73 -13.63
CA ASP A 169 8.58 -0.35 -15.03
C ASP A 169 7.16 -0.56 -15.55
N ALA A 170 6.26 -1.16 -14.75
CA ALA A 170 4.91 -1.50 -15.18
C ALA A 170 3.84 -1.16 -14.13
N PRO A 171 2.63 -0.78 -14.57
CA PRO A 171 1.50 -0.59 -13.68
C PRO A 171 1.18 -1.88 -12.93
N ARG A 172 0.83 -1.72 -11.66
CA ARG A 172 0.51 -2.84 -10.76
C ARG A 172 -0.95 -3.22 -10.81
N ARG A 173 -1.77 -2.24 -11.10
CA ARG A 173 -3.21 -2.34 -11.15
C ARG A 173 -3.73 -1.38 -12.18
N LEU A 174 -4.97 -1.61 -12.61
CA LEU A 174 -5.58 -0.81 -13.64
C LEU A 174 -6.96 -0.35 -13.20
N LEU A 175 -7.30 0.87 -13.61
CA LEU A 175 -8.63 1.45 -13.56
C LEU A 175 -9.04 1.77 -14.99
N LEU A 176 -10.14 1.19 -15.47
CA LEU A 176 -10.78 1.63 -16.71
C LEU A 176 -11.92 2.57 -16.37
N CYS A 177 -11.76 3.84 -16.70
CA CYS A 177 -12.75 4.87 -16.46
C CYS A 177 -13.94 4.77 -17.43
N ALA A 178 -15.07 5.36 -17.05
CA ALA A 178 -16.27 5.41 -17.88
C ALA A 178 -16.06 6.14 -19.23
N ASP A 179 -15.07 7.03 -19.31
CA ASP A 179 -14.68 7.72 -20.54
C ASP A 179 -13.76 6.91 -21.47
N GLY A 180 -13.43 5.67 -21.08
CA GLY A 180 -12.53 4.77 -21.80
C GLY A 180 -11.05 4.97 -21.49
N THR A 181 -10.69 5.90 -20.59
CA THR A 181 -9.31 6.10 -20.16
C THR A 181 -8.85 4.97 -19.25
N LEU A 182 -7.70 4.37 -19.55
CA LEU A 182 -7.06 3.36 -18.69
C LEU A 182 -5.96 4.03 -17.84
N ARG A 183 -5.95 3.77 -16.53
CA ARG A 183 -5.05 4.42 -15.56
C ARG A 183 -4.40 3.42 -14.60
N ASP A 184 -3.22 3.75 -14.08
CA ASP A 184 -2.52 2.98 -13.03
C ASP A 184 -3.11 3.26 -11.63
N GLY A 185 -4.39 2.93 -11.46
CA GLY A 185 -5.17 3.29 -10.28
C GLY A 185 -5.79 4.70 -10.33
N PRO A 186 -6.49 5.11 -9.27
CA PRO A 186 -7.36 6.31 -9.31
C PRO A 186 -6.64 7.64 -9.47
N GLY A 187 -5.54 7.86 -8.76
CA GLY A 187 -4.66 9.01 -8.91
C GLY A 187 -3.57 8.78 -9.96
N GLY A 188 -3.56 7.63 -10.62
CA GLY A 188 -2.46 7.14 -11.45
C GLY A 188 -2.29 7.85 -12.79
N ARG A 189 -1.19 7.48 -13.46
CA ARG A 189 -0.85 7.90 -14.83
C ARG A 189 -1.76 7.20 -15.83
N VAL A 190 -1.95 7.80 -17.01
CA VAL A 190 -2.62 7.16 -18.14
C VAL A 190 -1.75 6.03 -18.68
N VAL A 191 -2.37 4.90 -19.00
CA VAL A 191 -1.74 3.67 -19.44
C VAL A 191 -2.37 3.24 -20.76
N SER A 192 -1.57 2.72 -21.69
CA SER A 192 -2.06 2.09 -22.91
C SER A 192 -2.58 0.66 -22.65
N ALA A 193 -3.35 0.08 -23.56
CA ALA A 193 -3.91 -1.27 -23.39
C ALA A 193 -2.84 -2.39 -23.23
N ASP A 194 -1.62 -2.17 -23.75
CA ASP A 194 -0.47 -3.08 -23.56
C ASP A 194 0.17 -2.96 -22.16
N GLY A 195 -0.26 -1.98 -21.36
CA GLY A 195 0.25 -1.67 -20.04
C GLY A 195 1.44 -0.70 -20.04
N SER A 196 1.79 -0.09 -21.17
CA SER A 196 2.81 0.95 -21.21
C SER A 196 2.27 2.26 -20.64
N ILE A 197 3.10 2.96 -19.87
CA ILE A 197 2.73 4.22 -19.22
C ILE A 197 3.01 5.37 -20.17
N ASP A 198 2.05 6.28 -20.33
CA ASP A 198 2.26 7.48 -21.13
C ASP A 198 3.21 8.46 -20.38
N PRO A 199 4.42 8.72 -20.91
CA PRO A 199 5.39 9.59 -20.25
C PRO A 199 4.94 11.05 -20.17
N SER A 200 3.96 11.47 -20.98
CA SER A 200 3.47 12.86 -21.00
C SER A 200 2.69 13.26 -19.74
N HIS A 201 2.26 12.28 -18.95
CA HIS A 201 1.47 12.48 -17.72
C HIS A 201 2.28 12.31 -16.43
N HIS A 202 3.60 12.46 -16.49
CA HIS A 202 4.45 12.38 -15.31
C HIS A 202 4.27 13.63 -14.41
N VAL A 203 3.58 13.45 -13.27
CA VAL A 203 3.54 14.48 -12.21
C VAL A 203 4.85 14.38 -11.42
N PRO A 204 5.67 15.44 -11.36
CA PRO A 204 6.89 15.42 -10.54
C PRO A 204 6.52 15.16 -9.08
N PRO A 205 7.34 14.38 -8.34
CA PRO A 205 7.12 14.17 -6.92
C PRO A 205 7.19 15.51 -6.17
N ALA A 206 6.42 15.64 -5.10
CA ALA A 206 6.53 16.80 -4.21
C ALA A 206 7.93 16.88 -3.59
N GLU A 207 8.38 18.09 -3.24
CA GLU A 207 9.71 18.32 -2.63
C GLU A 207 9.91 17.49 -1.35
N ASP A 208 8.82 17.19 -0.63
CA ASP A 208 8.76 16.41 0.60
C ASP A 208 8.34 14.95 0.40
N ALA A 209 8.35 14.43 -0.84
CA ALA A 209 7.88 13.08 -1.16
C ALA A 209 8.57 12.00 -0.31
N GLY A 210 9.88 12.11 -0.07
CA GLY A 210 10.60 11.15 0.79
C GLY A 210 10.13 11.18 2.24
N GLU A 211 9.77 12.35 2.77
CA GLU A 211 9.28 12.49 4.15
C GLU A 211 7.87 11.93 4.31
N ILE A 212 6.99 12.25 3.35
CA ILE A 212 5.65 11.70 3.25
C ILE A 212 5.71 10.18 3.14
N ALA A 213 6.59 9.66 2.28
CA ALA A 213 6.78 8.22 2.11
C ALA A 213 7.19 7.54 3.42
N ARG A 214 8.15 8.11 4.16
CA ARG A 214 8.57 7.57 5.47
C ARG A 214 7.44 7.58 6.49
N PHE A 215 6.63 8.63 6.51
CA PHE A 215 5.50 8.72 7.44
C PHE A 215 4.40 7.70 7.13
N LEU A 216 3.98 7.60 5.87
CA LEU A 216 3.00 6.60 5.45
C LEU A 216 3.54 5.17 5.60
N GLY A 217 4.85 4.97 5.37
CA GLY A 217 5.53 3.70 5.59
C GLY A 217 5.54 3.30 7.06
N ALA A 218 5.86 4.23 7.96
CA ALA A 218 5.80 4.00 9.40
C ALA A 218 4.38 3.64 9.87
N ALA A 219 3.35 4.33 9.37
CA ALA A 219 1.96 3.99 9.65
C ALA A 219 1.57 2.59 9.14
N LYS A 220 2.00 2.22 7.92
CA LYS A 220 1.81 0.87 7.36
C LYS A 220 2.50 -0.20 8.21
N VAL A 221 3.72 0.06 8.71
CA VAL A 221 4.44 -0.85 9.61
C VAL A 221 3.71 -1.03 10.94
N VAL A 222 3.28 0.06 11.59
CA VAL A 222 2.51 -0.02 12.84
C VAL A 222 1.22 -0.79 12.64
N ARG A 223 0.46 -0.50 11.57
CA ARG A 223 -0.77 -1.21 11.23
C ARG A 223 -0.54 -2.71 11.06
N ALA A 224 0.46 -3.09 10.27
CA ALA A 224 0.80 -4.50 10.02
C ALA A 224 1.24 -5.24 11.30
N LEU A 225 2.11 -4.63 12.11
CA LEU A 225 2.58 -5.24 13.36
C LEU A 225 1.48 -5.32 14.42
N ARG A 226 0.65 -4.28 14.58
CA ARG A 226 -0.50 -4.32 15.51
C ARG A 226 -1.48 -5.42 15.12
N ALA A 227 -1.85 -5.53 13.84
CA ALA A 227 -2.75 -6.57 13.35
C ALA A 227 -2.18 -7.98 13.62
N ARG A 228 -0.87 -8.17 13.46
CA ARG A 228 -0.21 -9.46 13.67
C ARG A 228 -0.01 -9.81 15.15
N LEU A 229 0.31 -8.83 15.98
CA LEU A 229 0.77 -9.05 17.35
C LEU A 229 -0.29 -8.77 18.42
N GLY A 230 -1.36 -8.04 18.08
CA GLY A 230 -2.41 -7.65 19.02
C GLY A 230 -1.94 -6.73 20.15
N ARG A 231 -0.86 -5.98 19.94
CA ARG A 231 -0.24 -5.08 20.94
C ARG A 231 0.22 -3.78 20.30
N GLU A 232 0.42 -2.78 21.15
CA GLU A 232 0.96 -1.48 20.75
C GLU A 232 2.40 -1.58 20.28
N VAL A 233 2.70 -0.86 19.21
CA VAL A 233 4.01 -0.85 18.54
C VAL A 233 4.36 0.58 18.17
N SER A 234 5.62 0.94 18.39
CA SER A 234 6.21 2.21 17.96
C SER A 234 7.23 1.99 16.85
N VAL A 235 7.48 3.01 16.03
CA VAL A 235 8.49 3.00 14.98
C VAL A 235 9.55 4.06 15.32
N ALA A 236 10.83 3.68 15.23
CA ALA A 236 11.94 4.58 15.48
C ALA A 236 11.87 5.81 14.57
N GLY A 237 12.20 6.98 15.13
CA GLY A 237 12.02 8.28 14.49
C GLY A 237 10.64 8.92 14.70
N TYR A 238 9.68 8.17 15.23
CA TYR A 238 8.34 8.64 15.59
C TYR A 238 7.92 8.19 16.99
N ASP A 239 8.82 7.85 17.92
CA ASP A 239 8.47 7.39 19.28
C ASP A 239 8.80 8.43 20.37
N GLY A 240 9.14 9.66 19.97
CA GLY A 240 9.46 10.76 20.89
C GLY A 240 10.78 10.58 21.66
N LYS A 241 11.51 9.48 21.45
CA LYS A 241 12.83 9.27 22.06
C LYS A 241 13.85 10.16 21.34
N VAL A 242 14.11 11.30 21.98
CA VAL A 242 15.03 12.37 21.56
C VAL A 242 16.38 11.77 21.15
N GLY A 243 16.70 11.85 19.85
CA GLY A 243 17.96 11.36 19.28
C GLY A 243 17.86 10.79 17.87
N SER A 244 16.65 10.49 17.38
CA SER A 244 16.42 9.87 16.06
C SER A 244 15.63 10.77 15.12
N VAL A 245 16.22 11.86 14.63
CA VAL A 245 15.64 12.53 13.46
C VAL A 245 16.41 12.06 12.24
N GLY A 246 15.99 10.93 11.69
CA GLY A 246 16.36 10.46 10.35
C GLY A 246 15.71 11.32 9.26
N ALA A 247 15.82 12.65 9.37
CA ALA A 247 15.47 13.54 8.28
C ALA A 247 16.31 13.15 7.06
N GLY A 248 15.65 12.99 5.90
CA GLY A 248 16.31 12.56 4.67
C GLY A 248 16.59 11.07 4.54
N ARG A 249 16.07 10.20 5.42
CA ARG A 249 16.09 8.75 5.16
C ARG A 249 15.16 8.41 3.99
N THR A 250 15.69 7.71 3.00
CA THR A 250 14.96 7.25 1.80
C THR A 250 14.97 5.72 1.67
N ASP A 251 15.32 4.99 2.74
CA ASP A 251 15.31 3.53 2.75
C ASP A 251 13.94 2.94 3.14
N SER A 252 13.67 1.74 2.63
CA SER A 252 12.46 0.95 2.93
C SER A 252 12.47 0.28 4.31
N VAL A 253 13.52 0.45 5.12
CA VAL A 253 13.71 -0.30 6.35
C VAL A 253 13.24 0.53 7.56
N PHE A 254 12.49 -0.11 8.45
CA PHE A 254 11.95 0.49 9.66
C PHE A 254 12.36 -0.36 10.85
N VAL A 255 12.79 0.30 11.91
CA VAL A 255 12.95 -0.34 13.21
C VAL A 255 11.70 -0.05 14.02
N ALA A 256 11.03 -1.10 14.48
CA ALA A 256 9.84 -1.00 15.30
C ALA A 256 10.06 -1.73 16.63
N SER A 257 9.30 -1.36 17.65
CA SER A 257 9.38 -2.02 18.97
C SER A 257 8.06 -1.97 19.71
N ASP A 258 7.87 -2.98 20.55
CA ASP A 258 6.85 -3.03 21.60
C ASP A 258 7.55 -3.17 22.96
N ASP A 259 6.78 -3.33 24.04
CA ASP A 259 7.31 -3.44 25.42
C ASP A 259 8.28 -4.62 25.64
N ALA A 260 8.30 -5.62 24.76
CA ALA A 260 9.04 -6.86 24.94
C ALA A 260 10.02 -7.18 23.81
N SER A 261 9.96 -6.51 22.66
CA SER A 261 10.68 -6.92 21.45
C SER A 261 10.92 -5.80 20.47
N SER A 262 12.03 -5.92 19.74
CA SER A 262 12.36 -5.10 18.59
C SER A 262 12.19 -5.88 17.27
N TYR A 263 11.87 -5.15 16.21
CA TYR A 263 11.65 -5.67 14.87
C TYR A 263 12.41 -4.82 13.85
N VAL A 264 12.92 -5.48 12.82
CA VAL A 264 13.35 -4.85 11.57
C VAL A 264 12.33 -5.20 10.50
N VAL A 265 11.75 -4.18 9.88
CA VAL A 265 10.71 -4.33 8.87
C VAL A 265 11.18 -3.69 7.58
N ASP A 266 11.21 -4.45 6.49
CA ASP A 266 11.47 -3.93 5.16
C ASP A 266 10.17 -3.93 4.35
N ILE A 267 9.62 -2.73 4.10
CA ILE A 267 8.35 -2.60 3.39
C ILE A 267 8.46 -2.95 1.90
N ALA A 268 9.68 -2.90 1.31
CA ALA A 268 9.88 -3.26 -0.09
C ALA A 268 9.72 -4.77 -0.31
N THR A 269 10.13 -5.57 0.68
CA THR A 269 10.06 -7.03 0.65
C THR A 269 8.93 -7.60 1.52
N SER A 270 8.17 -6.74 2.20
CA SER A 270 7.16 -7.11 3.21
C SER A 270 7.71 -8.03 4.31
N ARG A 271 9.01 -7.93 4.59
CA ARG A 271 9.71 -8.80 5.53
C ARG A 271 9.69 -8.20 6.94
N ILE A 272 9.41 -9.04 7.93
CA ILE A 272 9.40 -8.66 9.35
C ILE A 272 10.27 -9.66 10.11
N ASP A 273 11.37 -9.18 10.68
CA ASP A 273 12.27 -9.99 11.51
C ASP A 273 12.26 -9.47 12.95
N ARG A 274 11.99 -10.35 13.91
CA ARG A 274 12.19 -10.07 15.34
C ARG A 274 13.69 -10.16 15.65
N VAL A 275 14.24 -9.13 16.26
CA VAL A 275 15.68 -9.04 16.56
C VAL A 275 15.93 -8.61 18.01
N PRO A 276 17.12 -8.89 18.59
CA PRO A 276 17.53 -8.30 19.85
C PRO A 276 17.64 -6.76 19.76
N ASP A 277 17.37 -6.04 20.85
CA ASP A 277 17.40 -4.56 20.88
C ASP A 277 18.74 -3.96 20.47
N ALA A 278 19.85 -4.64 20.80
CA ALA A 278 21.17 -4.23 20.38
C ALA A 278 21.32 -4.25 18.84
N VAL A 279 20.71 -5.24 18.16
CA VAL A 279 20.70 -5.33 16.69
C VAL A 279 19.84 -4.22 16.10
N ALA A 280 18.63 -4.02 16.63
CA ALA A 280 17.75 -2.94 16.20
C ALA A 280 18.41 -1.56 16.32
N THR A 281 19.12 -1.32 17.42
CA THR A 281 19.88 -0.07 17.64
C THR A 281 20.98 0.11 16.58
N VAL A 282 21.75 -0.93 16.29
CA VAL A 282 22.82 -0.87 15.27
C VAL A 282 22.24 -0.63 13.87
N VAL A 283 21.12 -1.29 13.52
CA VAL A 283 20.42 -1.08 12.25
C VAL A 283 19.99 0.38 12.13
N GLU A 284 19.32 0.92 13.14
CA GLU A 284 18.83 2.30 13.11
C GLU A 284 19.98 3.33 13.02
N GLN A 285 21.04 3.15 13.80
CA GLN A 285 22.23 4.00 13.75
C GLN A 285 22.93 3.94 12.38
N THR A 286 23.01 2.76 11.78
CA THR A 286 23.63 2.56 10.47
C THR A 286 22.84 3.27 9.37
N LEU A 287 21.50 3.15 9.41
CA LEU A 287 20.62 3.79 8.44
C LEU A 287 20.65 5.32 8.59
N CYS A 288 20.63 5.83 9.82
CA CYS A 288 20.76 7.26 10.10
C CYS A 288 22.11 7.84 9.66
N ALA A 289 23.22 7.12 9.90
CA ALA A 289 24.55 7.57 9.50
C ALA A 289 24.69 7.73 7.97
N ARG A 290 24.02 6.88 7.18
CA ARG A 290 24.03 6.97 5.71
C ARG A 290 23.29 8.21 5.20
N ALA A 291 22.14 8.53 5.79
CA ALA A 291 21.36 9.70 5.41
C ALA A 291 22.16 11.02 5.56
N GLY A 292 22.97 11.13 6.63
CA GLY A 292 23.80 12.32 6.88
C GLY A 292 24.98 12.52 5.94
N THR A 293 25.33 11.54 5.10
CA THR A 293 26.49 11.63 4.18
C THR A 293 26.12 12.10 2.77
N GLY A 294 24.83 12.25 2.46
CA GLY A 294 24.31 12.47 1.10
C GLY A 294 24.33 13.91 0.56
N ASP A 295 24.85 14.89 1.29
CA ASP A 295 24.79 16.32 0.91
C ASP A 295 25.84 16.72 -0.17
N GLY A 296 26.13 15.82 -1.11
CA GLY A 296 27.28 15.88 -2.01
C GLY A 296 27.03 15.48 -3.46
N GLY A 297 25.96 15.99 -4.09
CA GLY A 297 26.01 16.36 -5.52
C GLY A 297 25.73 15.31 -6.60
N ASP A 298 25.17 14.13 -6.33
CA ASP A 298 24.77 13.20 -7.41
C ASP A 298 23.43 12.51 -7.11
N ALA A 299 22.33 13.23 -7.35
CA ALA A 299 20.95 12.86 -7.00
C ALA A 299 20.29 11.86 -7.99
N GLY A 300 21.07 11.10 -8.77
CA GLY A 300 20.55 10.40 -9.95
C GLY A 300 20.29 8.90 -9.82
N ARG A 301 20.54 8.26 -8.67
CA ARG A 301 20.41 6.79 -8.58
C ARG A 301 19.94 6.34 -7.21
N ALA A 302 18.78 5.68 -7.17
CA ALA A 302 18.38 4.87 -6.02
C ALA A 302 19.52 3.88 -5.71
N PRO A 303 19.95 3.76 -4.44
CA PRO A 303 21.05 2.87 -4.11
C PRO A 303 20.62 1.42 -4.36
N GLU A 304 21.30 0.72 -5.27
CA GLU A 304 21.31 -0.74 -5.32
C GLU A 304 21.68 -1.28 -3.93
N GLY A 305 20.69 -1.77 -3.18
CA GLY A 305 20.91 -2.70 -2.07
C GLY A 305 20.32 -2.29 -0.71
N SER A 306 19.01 -2.46 -0.55
CA SER A 306 18.44 -2.85 0.75
C SER A 306 18.95 -4.25 1.17
N GLU A 307 19.13 -5.17 0.21
CA GLU A 307 19.79 -6.48 0.41
C GLU A 307 21.17 -6.34 1.07
N ARG A 308 21.95 -5.34 0.65
CA ARG A 308 23.30 -5.11 1.19
C ARG A 308 23.32 -4.65 2.63
N VAL A 309 22.26 -4.08 3.19
CA VAL A 309 22.29 -3.66 4.61
C VAL A 309 22.18 -4.87 5.52
N LEU A 310 21.22 -5.76 5.26
CA LEU A 310 21.03 -6.97 6.05
C LEU A 310 22.18 -7.96 5.84
N GLU A 311 22.69 -8.05 4.61
CA GLU A 311 23.89 -8.83 4.28
C GLU A 311 25.16 -8.23 4.90
N ALA A 312 25.40 -6.91 4.80
CA ALA A 312 26.60 -6.28 5.35
C ALA A 312 26.64 -6.32 6.89
N LEU A 313 25.48 -6.34 7.55
CA LEU A 313 25.38 -6.54 8.99
C LEU A 313 25.53 -8.02 9.40
N ALA A 314 25.71 -8.93 8.44
CA ALA A 314 25.80 -10.37 8.64
C ALA A 314 24.67 -10.90 9.54
N LEU A 315 23.45 -10.35 9.37
CA LEU A 315 22.30 -10.69 10.21
C LEU A 315 21.73 -12.08 9.89
N GLU A 316 22.14 -12.68 8.78
CA GLU A 316 21.75 -14.06 8.43
C GLU A 316 22.02 -15.07 9.55
N ARG A 317 23.07 -14.85 10.35
CA ARG A 317 23.42 -15.72 11.49
C ARG A 317 22.48 -15.59 12.69
N PHE A 318 21.66 -14.55 12.74
CA PHE A 318 20.69 -14.30 13.82
C PHE A 318 19.26 -14.61 13.40
N LEU A 319 19.02 -14.92 12.13
CA LEU A 319 17.72 -15.38 11.67
C LEU A 319 17.52 -16.81 12.19
N PRO A 320 16.43 -17.10 12.93
CA PRO A 320 16.07 -18.49 13.18
C PRO A 320 15.89 -19.17 11.83
N ALA A 321 16.38 -20.41 11.69
CA ALA A 321 16.20 -21.22 10.49
C ALA A 321 14.71 -21.18 10.11
N SER A 322 14.42 -20.48 9.01
CA SER A 322 13.11 -20.14 8.45
C SER A 322 11.92 -20.90 9.06
N ALA A 323 11.21 -20.26 9.99
CA ALA A 323 9.84 -20.63 10.31
C ALA A 323 8.91 -19.96 9.29
N ASP A 324 8.15 -20.78 8.56
CA ASP A 324 7.09 -20.46 7.58
C ASP A 324 7.14 -19.09 6.89
N ARG A 325 7.63 -19.11 5.65
CA ARG A 325 7.35 -18.11 4.63
C ARG A 325 5.92 -18.32 4.13
N ALA A 326 4.95 -17.69 4.78
CA ALA A 326 3.62 -17.49 4.22
C ALA A 326 3.15 -16.08 4.59
N LEU A 327 3.10 -15.23 3.57
CA LEU A 327 2.13 -14.14 3.45
C LEU A 327 0.92 -14.72 2.72
#